data_AF-A0A925K3S1-F1
#
_entry.id   AF-A0A925K3S1-F1
#
_cell.length_a   1.000
_cell.length_b   1.000
_cell.length_c   1.000
_cell.angle_alpha   90.00
_cell.angle_beta   90.00
_cell.angle_gamma   90.00
#
_symmetry.space_group_name_H-M   'P 1'
#
loop_
_entity.id
_entity.type
_entity.pdbx_description
1 polymer ?
#
loop_
_entity_poly.entity_id
_entity_poly.type
_entity_poly.pdbx_seq_one_letter_code
_entity_poly.pdbx_strand_id
1 'polypeptide(L)'
;MRKISLKLAITLDGFIEKPNAEMDWLVRDEETDFGDIHTEILSDKDIIFYGRISYDKWGNFHPDGNESQKTKDAYNLMHSKQKYVFSKTKKDDTRSSQCFVRTQTTAQPRSVSAQATALNRGDNLGCTPSLRQCGCKISY
;
A
#
# COMPACT_ATOMS: atom_id res chain seq x y z
N MET A 1 -14.94 -14.11 -4.53
CA MET A 1 -13.72 -13.94 -5.35
C MET A 1 -13.04 -12.63 -4.98
N ARG A 2 -11.71 -12.62 -4.82
CA ARG A 2 -10.94 -11.38 -4.57
C ARG A 2 -10.78 -10.59 -5.88
N LYS A 3 -10.97 -9.27 -5.82
CA LYS A 3 -10.83 -8.35 -6.97
C LYS A 3 -9.66 -7.39 -6.74
N ILE A 4 -8.98 -7.02 -7.80
CA ILE A 4 -7.96 -5.97 -7.79
C ILE A 4 -8.61 -4.72 -8.38
N SER A 5 -8.58 -3.61 -7.65
CA SER A 5 -9.12 -2.32 -8.09
C SER A 5 -8.02 -1.26 -8.07
N LEU A 6 -7.96 -0.44 -9.11
CA LEU A 6 -7.11 0.75 -9.16
C LEU A 6 -7.97 1.99 -8.89
N LYS A 7 -7.55 2.81 -7.94
CA LYS A 7 -8.16 4.11 -7.61
C LYS A 7 -7.04 5.15 -7.67
N LEU A 8 -7.12 6.06 -8.63
CA LEU A 8 -6.05 7.02 -8.92
C LEU A 8 -6.66 8.26 -9.59
N ALA A 9 -6.21 9.44 -9.18
CA ALA A 9 -6.49 10.69 -9.89
C ALA A 9 -5.54 10.82 -11.09
N ILE A 10 -6.06 11.32 -12.21
CA ILE A 10 -5.30 11.53 -13.45
C ILE A 10 -5.60 12.91 -14.03
N THR A 11 -4.63 13.50 -14.73
CA THR A 11 -4.87 14.68 -15.56
C THR A 11 -5.68 14.29 -16.80
N LEU A 12 -6.26 15.30 -17.48
CA LEU A 12 -7.08 15.08 -18.69
C LEU A 12 -6.31 14.38 -19.82
N ASP A 13 -5.02 14.62 -19.91
CA ASP A 13 -4.06 14.03 -20.85
C ASP A 13 -3.41 12.74 -20.35
N GLY A 14 -3.81 12.23 -19.17
CA GLY A 14 -3.48 10.87 -18.71
C GLY A 14 -2.23 10.74 -17.83
N PHE A 15 -1.71 11.83 -17.27
CA PHE A 15 -0.58 11.81 -16.35
C PHE A 15 -1.05 11.71 -14.89
N ILE A 16 -0.21 11.10 -14.05
CA ILE A 16 -0.49 10.84 -12.62
C ILE A 16 0.36 11.72 -11.69
N GLU A 17 1.46 12.26 -12.20
CA GLU A 17 2.41 13.13 -11.52
C GLU A 17 3.08 14.01 -12.58
N LYS A 18 3.52 15.22 -12.21
CA LYS A 18 4.39 16.06 -13.07
C LYS A 18 5.83 15.51 -13.13
N PRO A 19 6.72 16.01 -14.00
CA PRO A 19 8.08 15.47 -14.18
C PRO A 19 8.94 15.39 -12.90
N ASN A 20 8.76 16.32 -11.96
CA ASN A 20 9.47 16.30 -10.66
C ASN A 20 8.66 15.64 -9.54
N ALA A 21 7.67 14.83 -9.91
CA ALA A 21 6.79 14.12 -9.00
C ALA A 21 5.87 15.02 -8.15
N GLU A 22 5.52 16.18 -8.71
CA GLU A 22 4.61 17.15 -8.12
C GLU A 22 3.14 16.72 -8.35
N MET A 23 2.28 17.01 -7.36
CA MET A 23 0.85 16.71 -7.34
C MET A 23 -0.02 17.95 -7.06
N ASP A 24 0.52 19.14 -7.27
CA ASP A 24 -0.16 20.44 -7.08
C ASP A 24 -1.39 20.63 -7.98
N TRP A 25 -1.49 19.88 -9.06
CA TRP A 25 -2.64 19.85 -9.96
C TRP A 25 -3.84 19.10 -9.40
N LEU A 26 -3.68 18.34 -8.30
CA LEU A 26 -4.81 17.70 -7.61
C LEU A 26 -5.68 18.79 -6.99
N VAL A 27 -6.81 19.06 -7.64
CA VAL A 27 -7.80 20.01 -7.13
C VAL A 27 -8.44 19.40 -5.90
N ARG A 28 -8.31 20.08 -4.77
CA ARG A 28 -9.05 19.79 -3.56
C ARG A 28 -10.43 20.41 -3.71
N ASP A 29 -11.47 19.59 -3.60
CA ASP A 29 -12.82 20.13 -3.42
C ASP A 29 -12.91 20.75 -2.03
N GLU A 30 -13.43 21.96 -1.94
CA GLU A 30 -13.59 22.68 -0.67
C GLU A 30 -14.73 22.08 0.18
N GLU A 31 -15.69 21.41 -0.47
CA GLU A 31 -16.83 20.78 0.20
C GLU A 31 -16.52 19.34 0.67
N THR A 32 -15.56 18.67 0.02
CA THR A 32 -15.25 17.25 0.27
C THR A 32 -13.90 17.08 0.97
N ASP A 33 -13.91 16.55 2.20
CA ASP A 33 -12.70 16.24 2.95
C ASP A 33 -11.95 15.04 2.34
N PHE A 34 -10.63 15.16 2.16
CA PHE A 34 -9.78 14.08 1.66
C PHE A 34 -9.88 12.80 2.49
N GLY A 35 -10.08 12.93 3.80
CA GLY A 35 -10.31 11.82 4.70
C GLY A 35 -11.53 10.99 4.34
N ASP A 36 -12.61 11.61 3.86
CA ASP A 36 -13.83 10.90 3.46
C ASP A 36 -13.56 10.06 2.19
N ILE A 37 -12.91 10.67 1.18
CA ILE A 37 -12.54 9.98 -0.07
C ILE A 37 -11.60 8.80 0.22
N HIS A 38 -10.59 9.01 1.06
CA HIS A 38 -9.64 7.95 1.41
C HIS A 38 -10.33 6.82 2.19
N THR A 39 -11.22 7.17 3.13
CA THR A 39 -11.98 6.17 3.90
C THR A 39 -12.90 5.36 2.99
N GLU A 40 -13.59 5.99 2.04
CA GLU A 40 -14.42 5.28 1.06
C GLU A 40 -13.58 4.26 0.27
N ILE A 41 -12.42 4.67 -0.24
CA ILE A 41 -11.52 3.81 -1.01
C ILE A 41 -10.99 2.62 -0.19
N LEU A 42 -10.73 2.82 1.11
CA LEU A 42 -10.03 1.86 1.97
C LEU A 42 -10.97 0.98 2.82
N SER A 43 -12.22 1.38 3.01
CA SER A 43 -13.15 0.74 3.95
C SER A 43 -13.35 -0.76 3.67
N ASP A 44 -13.48 -1.14 2.40
CA ASP A 44 -13.71 -2.52 1.94
C ASP A 44 -12.44 -3.22 1.42
N LYS A 45 -11.25 -2.65 1.68
CA LYS A 45 -9.98 -3.18 1.19
C LYS A 45 -9.14 -3.73 2.34
N ASP A 46 -8.61 -4.95 2.15
CA ASP A 46 -7.75 -5.61 3.13
C ASP A 46 -6.26 -5.40 2.84
N ILE A 47 -5.92 -5.23 1.55
CA ILE A 47 -4.55 -5.25 1.03
C ILE A 47 -4.31 -4.04 0.13
N ILE A 48 -3.17 -3.38 0.33
CA ILE A 48 -2.68 -2.30 -0.54
C ILE A 48 -1.38 -2.75 -1.21
N PHE A 49 -1.33 -2.56 -2.52
CA PHE A 49 -0.16 -2.86 -3.34
C PHE A 49 0.57 -1.57 -3.69
N TYR A 50 1.87 -1.51 -3.41
CA TYR A 50 2.71 -0.37 -3.73
C TYR A 50 3.85 -0.77 -4.66
N GLY A 51 4.27 0.17 -5.51
CA GLY A 51 5.64 0.18 -6.04
C GLY A 51 6.58 0.80 -5.01
N ARG A 52 7.89 0.49 -5.08
CA ARG A 52 8.92 1.02 -4.16
C ARG A 52 8.83 2.54 -3.95
N ILE A 53 8.76 3.33 -5.02
CA ILE A 53 8.77 4.80 -4.94
C ILE A 53 7.47 5.31 -4.27
N SER A 54 6.32 4.76 -4.66
CA SER A 54 5.03 5.13 -4.05
C SER A 54 4.99 4.76 -2.57
N TYR A 55 5.59 3.63 -2.21
CA TYR A 55 5.70 3.20 -0.82
C TYR A 55 6.55 4.16 0.03
N ASP A 56 7.72 4.55 -0.48
CA ASP A 56 8.62 5.47 0.23
C ASP A 56 7.95 6.84 0.48
N LYS A 57 7.11 7.30 -0.45
CA LYS A 57 6.37 8.56 -0.32
C LYS A 57 5.15 8.45 0.61
N TRP A 58 4.32 7.43 0.42
CA TRP A 58 2.95 7.39 0.97
C TRP A 58 2.72 6.26 1.97
N GLY A 59 3.43 5.14 1.84
CA GLY A 59 3.18 3.92 2.60
C GLY A 59 3.38 4.07 4.11
N ASN A 60 4.24 5.01 4.52
CA ASN A 60 4.52 5.37 5.91
C ASN A 60 4.27 6.87 6.21
N PHE A 61 3.61 7.59 5.29
CA PHE A 61 3.30 9.00 5.51
C PHE A 61 2.29 9.15 6.66
N HIS A 62 2.49 10.18 7.47
CA HIS A 62 1.55 10.56 8.53
C HIS A 62 1.16 12.02 8.29
N PRO A 63 -0.15 12.34 8.28
CA PRO A 63 -0.60 13.71 8.12
C PRO A 63 -0.15 14.57 9.31
N ASP A 64 0.09 15.85 9.03
CA ASP A 64 0.51 16.81 10.05
C ASP A 64 -0.58 17.04 11.11
N GLY A 65 -0.18 17.60 12.25
CA GLY A 65 -1.08 17.87 13.37
C GLY A 65 -2.25 18.79 13.04
N ASN A 66 -2.14 19.61 11.99
CA ASN A 66 -3.17 20.57 11.56
C ASN A 66 -4.21 19.97 10.60
N GLU A 67 -4.02 18.74 10.14
CA GLU A 67 -4.97 18.07 9.24
C GLU A 67 -6.27 17.69 9.97
N SER A 68 -7.34 17.53 9.20
CA SER A 68 -8.66 17.17 9.73
C SER A 68 -8.62 15.81 10.45
N GLN A 69 -9.51 15.63 11.43
CA GLN A 69 -9.61 14.35 12.14
C GLN A 69 -9.93 13.19 11.18
N LYS A 70 -10.80 13.45 10.20
CA LYS A 70 -11.14 12.49 9.14
C LYS A 70 -9.92 12.05 8.35
N THR A 71 -9.05 13.00 7.97
CA THR A 71 -7.80 12.69 7.27
C THR A 71 -6.90 11.81 8.14
N LYS A 72 -6.72 12.16 9.42
CA LYS A 72 -5.93 11.35 10.36
C LYS A 72 -6.47 9.93 10.51
N ASP A 73 -7.78 9.78 10.66
CA ASP A 73 -8.44 8.48 10.78
C ASP A 73 -8.30 7.64 9.52
N ALA A 74 -8.39 8.26 8.33
CA ALA A 74 -8.17 7.60 7.06
C ALA A 74 -6.73 7.08 6.91
N TYR A 75 -5.73 7.85 7.34
CA TYR A 75 -4.34 7.39 7.37
C TYR A 75 -4.11 6.28 8.39
N ASN A 76 -4.73 6.34 9.57
CA ASN A 76 -4.72 5.24 10.53
C ASN A 76 -5.32 3.96 9.94
N LEU A 77 -6.45 4.08 9.22
CA LEU A 77 -7.07 2.98 8.50
C LEU A 77 -6.14 2.42 7.43
N MET A 78 -5.48 3.28 6.64
CA MET A 78 -4.47 2.88 5.64
C MET A 78 -3.31 2.11 6.28
N HIS A 79 -2.88 2.53 7.47
CA HIS A 79 -1.80 1.91 8.20
C HIS A 79 -2.15 0.55 8.78
N SER A 80 -3.43 0.31 9.09
CA SER A 80 -3.93 -0.99 9.53
C SER A 80 -3.94 -2.07 8.43
N LYS A 81 -3.89 -1.69 7.15
CA LYS A 81 -4.00 -2.63 6.02
C LYS A 81 -2.70 -3.40 5.78
N GLN A 82 -2.82 -4.61 5.24
CA GLN A 82 -1.64 -5.37 4.78
C GLN A 82 -1.03 -4.68 3.56
N LYS A 83 0.29 -4.45 3.58
CA LYS A 83 1.01 -3.77 2.49
C LYS A 83 1.98 -4.73 1.81
N TYR A 84 1.96 -4.76 0.48
CA TYR A 84 2.96 -5.44 -0.35
C TYR A 84 3.68 -4.43 -1.23
N VAL A 85 5.02 -4.48 -1.21
CA VAL A 85 5.85 -3.56 -1.99
C VAL A 85 6.56 -4.33 -3.10
N PHE A 86 6.29 -3.95 -4.35
CA PHE A 86 6.95 -4.49 -5.52
C PHE A 86 8.16 -3.64 -5.90
N SER A 87 9.31 -4.31 -6.01
CA SER A 87 10.56 -3.66 -6.40
C SER A 87 11.47 -4.65 -7.13
N LYS A 88 12.19 -4.17 -8.14
CA LYS A 88 13.27 -4.93 -8.79
C LYS A 88 14.58 -4.85 -8.01
N THR A 89 14.77 -3.78 -7.24
CA THR A 89 15.97 -3.54 -6.43
C THR A 89 15.69 -3.85 -4.97
N LYS A 90 16.57 -4.62 -4.32
CA LYS A 90 16.49 -4.86 -2.88
C LYS A 90 17.11 -3.66 -2.16
N LYS A 91 16.33 -3.00 -1.31
CA LYS A 91 16.85 -2.06 -0.31
C LYS A 91 16.86 -2.85 1.01
N ASP A 92 18.01 -2.92 1.69
CA ASP A 92 18.07 -3.55 3.01
C ASP A 92 17.40 -2.59 4.00
N ASP A 93 16.09 -2.72 4.14
CA ASP A 93 15.34 -2.05 5.18
C ASP A 93 14.98 -3.07 6.26
N THR A 94 15.76 -3.08 7.34
CA THR A 94 15.57 -3.94 8.51
C THR A 94 14.51 -3.41 9.48
N ARG A 95 13.85 -2.28 9.16
CA ARG A 95 12.94 -1.59 10.08
C ARG A 95 11.45 -1.72 9.77
N SER A 96 11.07 -2.18 8.58
CA SER A 96 9.66 -2.28 8.19
C SER A 96 9.16 -3.73 8.26
N SER A 97 8.06 -3.98 8.99
CA SER A 97 7.37 -5.27 9.13
C SER A 97 6.67 -5.74 7.85
N GLN A 98 7.20 -5.39 6.68
CA GLN A 98 6.46 -5.30 5.42
C GLN A 98 7.06 -6.22 4.37
N CYS A 99 6.19 -6.91 3.64
CA CYS A 99 6.59 -7.94 2.70
C CYS A 99 7.03 -7.33 1.36
N PHE A 100 8.33 -7.33 1.11
CA PHE A 100 8.90 -6.99 -0.19
C PHE A 100 8.79 -8.18 -1.14
N VAL A 101 8.04 -8.00 -2.22
CA VAL A 101 7.90 -9.01 -3.29
C VAL A 101 8.82 -8.63 -4.44
N ARG A 102 9.87 -9.42 -4.65
CA ARG A 102 10.79 -9.26 -5.79
C ARG A 102 10.16 -9.90 -7.03
N THR A 103 9.69 -9.10 -7.98
CA THR A 103 9.22 -9.59 -9.27
C THR A 103 10.37 -9.63 -10.26
N GLN A 104 10.99 -10.81 -10.46
CA GLN A 104 12.07 -10.96 -11.44
C GLN A 104 11.58 -11.08 -12.89
N THR A 105 10.27 -11.22 -13.10
CA THR A 105 9.69 -11.35 -14.45
C THR A 105 8.28 -10.75 -14.44
N THR A 106 7.74 -10.43 -15.62
CA THR A 106 6.36 -9.99 -15.90
C THR A 106 5.33 -10.99 -15.39
N ALA A 107 5.20 -11.11 -14.08
CA ALA A 107 4.26 -12.01 -13.43
C ALA A 107 2.86 -11.39 -13.53
N GLN A 108 1.97 -12.08 -14.23
CA GLN A 108 0.61 -11.61 -14.51
C GLN A 108 -0.18 -11.34 -13.21
N PRO A 109 -1.21 -10.47 -13.22
CA PRO A 109 -2.03 -10.16 -12.04
C PRO A 109 -2.60 -11.39 -11.31
N ARG A 110 -2.82 -12.49 -12.04
CA ARG A 110 -3.25 -13.79 -11.48
C ARG A 110 -2.26 -14.40 -10.48
N SER A 111 -0.96 -14.22 -10.69
CA SER A 111 0.04 -14.75 -9.76
C SER A 111 0.13 -13.90 -8.50
N VAL A 112 -0.19 -12.60 -8.56
CA VAL A 112 -0.12 -11.70 -7.38
C VAL A 112 -1.25 -11.99 -6.40
N SER A 113 -2.48 -12.19 -6.87
CA SER A 113 -3.58 -12.59 -5.99
C SER A 113 -3.35 -13.98 -5.40
N ALA A 114 -2.81 -14.91 -6.20
CA ALA A 114 -2.43 -16.24 -5.73
C ALA A 114 -1.25 -16.20 -4.73
N GLN A 115 -0.22 -15.38 -4.97
CA GLN A 115 0.94 -15.20 -4.09
C GLN A 115 0.55 -14.47 -2.80
N ALA A 116 -0.28 -13.43 -2.85
CA ALA A 116 -0.81 -12.79 -1.64
C ALA A 116 -1.70 -13.76 -0.84
N THR A 117 -2.44 -14.64 -1.52
CA THR A 117 -3.21 -15.70 -0.87
C THR A 117 -2.31 -16.80 -0.29
N ALA A 118 -1.21 -17.15 -0.96
CA ALA A 118 -0.21 -18.12 -0.50
C ALA A 118 0.63 -17.58 0.68
N LEU A 119 1.01 -16.29 0.64
CA LEU A 119 1.67 -15.59 1.75
C LEU A 119 0.75 -15.52 2.98
N ASN A 120 -0.56 -15.30 2.79
CA ASN A 120 -1.54 -15.39 3.88
C ASN A 120 -1.79 -16.83 4.38
N ARG A 121 -1.43 -17.86 3.61
CA ARG A 121 -1.47 -19.29 4.04
C ARG A 121 -0.16 -19.77 4.68
N GLY A 122 0.86 -18.91 4.77
CA GLY A 122 2.16 -19.29 5.32
C GLY A 122 3.05 -20.08 4.36
N ASP A 123 2.72 -20.13 3.06
CA ASP A 123 3.56 -20.80 2.07
C ASP A 123 4.82 -19.97 1.81
N ASN A 124 5.96 -20.54 2.18
CA ASN A 124 7.26 -19.88 2.26
C ASN A 124 7.90 -19.70 0.87
N LEU A 125 7.40 -18.72 0.10
CA LEU A 125 7.99 -18.32 -1.18
C LEU A 125 9.10 -17.27 -0.95
N GLY A 126 10.19 -17.69 -0.33
CA GLY A 126 11.47 -16.96 -0.37
C GLY A 126 11.57 -15.69 0.48
N CYS A 127 10.63 -15.43 1.39
CA CYS A 127 10.85 -14.50 2.50
C CYS A 127 11.64 -15.24 3.59
N THR A 128 12.96 -15.18 3.56
CA THR A 128 13.78 -15.69 4.67
C THR A 128 13.34 -15.01 5.97
N PRO A 129 12.82 -15.75 6.96
CA PRO A 129 12.39 -15.20 8.24
C PRO A 129 13.64 -14.99 9.09
N SER A 130 14.31 -13.84 8.94
CA SER A 130 15.29 -13.43 9.94
C SER A 130 14.55 -12.73 11.06
N LEU A 131 14.63 -13.37 12.23
CA LEU A 131 14.25 -12.92 13.57
C LEU A 131 12.84 -13.31 14.01
N ARG A 132 12.80 -14.51 14.59
CA ARG A 132 12.05 -14.86 15.80
C ARG A 132 11.89 -13.62 16.70
N GLN A 133 10.67 -13.09 16.82
CA GLN A 133 10.06 -12.51 18.02
C GLN A 133 8.88 -11.64 17.60
N CYS A 134 7.72 -12.27 17.39
CA CYS A 134 6.43 -11.70 17.74
C CYS A 134 5.50 -12.89 17.94
N GLY A 135 5.28 -13.26 19.20
CA GLY A 135 4.41 -14.36 19.56
C GLY A 135 2.98 -14.05 19.16
N CYS A 136 2.47 -14.78 18.19
CA CYS A 136 1.04 -15.02 18.06
C CYS A 136 0.86 -16.53 18.05
N LYS A 137 0.49 -17.09 19.21
CA LYS A 137 -0.05 -18.44 19.30
C LYS A 137 -1.35 -18.44 18.51
N ILE A 138 -1.41 -19.19 17.42
CA ILE A 138 -2.67 -19.57 16.80
C ILE A 138 -2.98 -20.97 17.34
N SER A 139 -3.99 -21.04 18.21
CA SER A 139 -4.63 -22.31 18.56
C SER A 139 -5.50 -22.76 17.39
N TYR A 140 -5.52 -24.07 17.16
CA TYR A 140 -6.25 -24.78 16.11
C TYR A 140 -7.77 -24.54 16.15
#